data_AF-A0A2H8TGK2-F1
#
_entry.id   AF-A0A2H8TGK2-F1
#
_cell.length_a   1.000
_cell.length_b   1.000
_cell.length_c   1.000
_cell.angle_alpha   90.00
_cell.angle_beta   90.00
_cell.angle_gamma   90.00
#
_symmetry.space_group_name_H-M   'P 1'
#
loop_
_entity.id
_entity.type
_entity.pdbx_description
1 polymer ?
#
loop_
_entity_poly.entity_id
_entity_poly.type
_entity_poly.pdbx_seq_one_letter_code
_entity_poly.pdbx_strand_id
1 'polypeptide(L)'
;CVLTIVERLDDEFKRSLKECNPRSMDYAHRLKNEIRICQIIDKAQLFLEEQNIKSEVCRIYMRNIDHLYYKFNVFTLRTLKYDLVGSSFPCEPNLIKMEKLCHYIYANDNTNCLKPRTFLCQAYYYAFHHSFFNAEQILSRAGLLNKPIQDLDPEIQILYNRTMACMGLSAFQAGNIQHAHKYLVDLMMTGKVK
;
A
#
# COMPACT_ATOMS: atom_id res chain seq x y z
N CYS A 1 17.93 8.52 16.88
CA CYS A 1 16.95 7.51 17.29
C CYS A 1 17.08 6.28 16.37
N VAL A 2 16.80 5.07 16.84
CA VAL A 2 16.89 3.85 16.01
C VAL A 2 15.96 3.95 14.80
N LEU A 3 14.75 4.48 14.98
CA LEU A 3 13.77 4.70 13.92
C LEU A 3 14.33 5.53 12.76
N THR A 4 14.97 6.67 13.06
CA THR A 4 15.47 7.60 12.03
C THR A 4 16.59 6.99 11.18
N ILE A 5 17.36 6.04 11.74
CA ILE A 5 18.40 5.31 11.00
C ILE A 5 17.74 4.33 10.02
N VAL A 6 16.71 3.60 10.47
CA VAL A 6 15.96 2.65 9.64
C VAL A 6 15.22 3.37 8.51
N GLU A 7 14.60 4.52 8.80
CA GLU A 7 13.93 5.33 7.77
C GLU A 7 14.91 5.85 6.72
N ARG A 8 16.06 6.40 7.14
CA ARG A 8 17.10 6.82 6.19
C ARG A 8 17.60 5.65 5.35
N LEU A 9 17.78 4.48 5.94
CA LEU A 9 18.20 3.30 5.21
C LEU A 9 17.19 2.90 4.12
N ASP A 10 15.90 2.89 4.44
CA ASP A 10 14.82 2.61 3.47
C ASP A 10 14.77 3.70 2.38
N ASP A 11 14.89 4.98 2.74
CA ASP A 11 14.87 6.08 1.78
C ASP A 11 16.07 6.04 0.82
N GLU A 12 17.27 5.75 1.31
CA GLU A 12 18.46 5.55 0.47
C GLU A 12 18.33 4.31 -0.41
N PHE A 13 17.72 3.23 0.08
CA PHE A 13 17.42 2.04 -0.72
C PHE A 13 16.49 2.39 -1.89
N LYS A 14 15.37 3.08 -1.62
CA LYS A 14 14.43 3.54 -2.64
C LYS A 14 15.10 4.50 -3.63
N ARG A 15 15.97 5.40 -3.16
CA ARG A 15 16.75 6.31 -4.02
C ARG A 15 17.69 5.54 -4.95
N SER A 16 18.41 4.55 -4.40
CA SER A 16 19.31 3.70 -5.18
C SER A 16 18.59 2.94 -6.29
N LEU A 17 17.36 2.49 -6.06
CA LEU A 17 16.54 1.86 -7.11
C LEU A 17 16.12 2.85 -8.20
N LYS A 18 15.81 4.11 -7.85
CA LYS A 18 15.44 5.16 -8.82
C LYS A 18 16.61 5.56 -9.72
N GLU A 19 17.84 5.53 -9.22
CA GLU A 19 19.05 5.87 -9.98
C GLU A 19 19.51 4.76 -10.93
N CYS A 20 19.10 3.51 -10.68
CA CYS A 20 19.46 2.37 -11.50
C CYS A 20 18.59 2.26 -12.76
N ASN A 21 19.20 1.77 -13.85
CA ASN A 21 18.44 1.44 -15.06
C ASN A 21 17.48 0.26 -14.79
N PRO A 22 16.15 0.40 -14.98
CA PRO A 22 15.18 -0.64 -14.66
C PRO A 22 15.39 -1.97 -15.41
N ARG A 23 16.10 -1.96 -16.55
CA ARG A 23 16.37 -3.15 -17.36
C ARG A 23 17.73 -3.80 -17.07
N SER A 24 18.52 -3.25 -16.16
CA SER A 24 19.85 -3.79 -15.85
C SER A 24 19.80 -4.92 -14.84
N MET A 25 20.81 -5.80 -14.90
CA MET A 25 21.02 -6.84 -13.88
C MET A 25 21.34 -6.25 -12.50
N ASP A 26 21.93 -5.05 -12.45
CA ASP A 26 22.20 -4.34 -11.21
C ASP A 26 20.92 -3.95 -10.48
N TYR A 27 19.88 -3.53 -11.21
CA TYR A 27 18.57 -3.25 -10.62
C TYR A 27 17.97 -4.51 -9.98
N ALA A 28 18.01 -5.65 -10.69
CA ALA A 28 17.54 -6.91 -10.15
C ALA A 28 18.34 -7.39 -8.93
N HIS A 29 19.67 -7.18 -8.93
CA HIS A 29 20.52 -7.50 -7.79
C HIS A 29 20.20 -6.61 -6.57
N ARG A 30 20.01 -5.30 -6.78
CA ARG A 30 19.63 -4.38 -5.71
C ARG A 30 18.24 -4.69 -5.17
N LEU A 31 17.28 -5.05 -6.02
CA LEU A 31 15.93 -5.41 -5.59
C LEU A 31 15.92 -6.58 -4.60
N LYS A 32 16.85 -7.55 -4.72
CA LYS A 32 17.00 -8.65 -3.75
C LYS A 32 17.29 -8.15 -2.32
N ASN A 33 17.90 -6.97 -2.16
CA ASN A 33 18.17 -6.39 -0.85
C ASN A 33 16.90 -5.95 -0.12
N GLU A 34 15.77 -5.81 -0.81
CA GLU A 34 14.49 -5.48 -0.18
C GLU A 34 14.13 -6.45 0.95
N ILE A 35 14.43 -7.74 0.79
CA ILE A 35 14.18 -8.76 1.82
C ILE A 35 14.94 -8.41 3.11
N ARG A 36 16.19 -7.97 3.00
CA ARG A 36 17.01 -7.57 4.15
C ARG A 36 16.47 -6.29 4.78
N ILE A 37 16.02 -5.32 3.99
CA ILE A 37 15.39 -4.10 4.48
C ILE A 37 14.12 -4.42 5.27
N CYS A 38 13.22 -5.26 4.74
CA CYS A 38 12.02 -5.70 5.45
C CYS A 38 12.36 -6.41 6.77
N GLN A 39 13.38 -7.27 6.80
CA GLN A 39 13.84 -7.92 8.04
C GLN A 39 14.34 -6.92 9.09
N ILE A 40 15.05 -5.87 8.68
CA ILE A 40 15.51 -4.81 9.58
C ILE A 40 14.31 -4.02 10.11
N ILE A 41 13.33 -3.70 9.25
CA ILE A 41 12.09 -3.01 9.64
C ILE A 41 11.31 -3.85 10.66
N ASP A 42 11.12 -5.15 10.41
CA ASP A 42 10.41 -6.04 11.34
C ASP A 42 11.14 -6.14 12.70
N LYS A 43 12.49 -6.20 12.71
CA LYS A 43 13.27 -6.16 13.97
C LYS A 43 13.14 -4.83 14.70
N ALA A 44 13.21 -3.72 13.98
CA ALA A 44 13.05 -2.39 14.55
C ALA A 44 11.64 -2.19 15.09
N GLN A 45 10.63 -2.77 14.42
CA GLN A 45 9.25 -2.75 14.88
C GLN A 45 9.12 -3.43 16.25
N LEU A 46 9.65 -4.64 16.43
CA LEU A 46 9.61 -5.35 17.71
C LEU A 46 10.25 -4.52 18.84
N PHE A 47 11.40 -3.90 18.56
CA PHE A 47 12.08 -3.04 19.53
C PHE A 47 11.27 -1.79 19.89
N LEU A 48 10.63 -1.15 18.90
CA LEU A 48 9.83 0.07 19.13
C LEU A 48 8.49 -0.22 19.82
N GLU A 49 7.92 -1.41 19.59
CA GLU A 49 6.73 -1.89 20.30
C GLU A 49 7.00 -2.03 21.81
N GLU A 50 8.20 -2.48 22.21
CA GLU A 50 8.61 -2.57 23.62
C GLU A 50 8.74 -1.19 24.29
N GLN A 51 9.24 -0.18 23.56
CA GLN A 51 9.37 1.18 24.08
C GLN A 51 8.02 1.92 24.18
N ASN A 52 6.98 1.42 23.49
CA ASN A 52 5.59 1.89 23.54
C ASN A 52 5.40 3.40 23.22
N ILE A 53 6.29 3.96 22.39
CA ILE A 53 6.17 5.33 21.90
C ILE A 53 5.25 5.34 20.67
N LYS A 54 3.96 5.64 20.87
CA LYS A 54 2.92 5.57 19.83
C LYS A 54 3.29 6.24 18.50
N SER A 55 3.91 7.42 18.55
CA SER A 55 4.33 8.15 17.34
C SER A 55 5.37 7.37 16.52
N GLU A 56 6.35 6.76 17.19
CA GLU A 56 7.39 5.97 16.53
C GLU A 56 6.83 4.66 15.98
N VAL A 57 5.92 4.01 16.73
CA VAL A 57 5.21 2.80 16.31
C VAL A 57 4.38 3.07 15.05
N CYS A 58 3.65 4.19 14.98
CA CYS A 58 2.87 4.54 13.78
C CYS A 58 3.75 4.74 12.55
N ARG A 59 4.94 5.35 12.72
CA ARG A 59 5.88 5.58 11.62
C ARG A 59 6.52 4.30 11.11
N ILE A 60 6.95 3.40 11.99
CA ILE A 60 7.51 2.10 11.56
C ILE A 60 6.43 1.21 10.92
N TYR A 61 5.19 1.26 11.41
CA TYR A 61 4.06 0.57 10.79
C TYR A 61 3.79 1.10 9.38
N MET A 62 3.86 2.42 9.18
CA MET A 62 3.72 3.01 7.85
C MET A 62 4.82 2.50 6.90
N ARG A 63 6.07 2.36 7.36
CA ARG A 63 7.15 1.76 6.56
C ARG A 63 6.88 0.28 6.23
N ASN A 64 6.35 -0.49 7.17
CA ASN A 64 5.98 -1.88 6.92
C ASN A 64 4.86 -1.98 5.85
N ILE A 65 3.83 -1.14 5.97
CA ILE A 65 2.74 -1.03 5.00
C ILE A 65 3.28 -0.67 3.61
N ASP A 66 4.19 0.30 3.53
CA ASP A 66 4.81 0.74 2.27
C ASP A 66 5.48 -0.42 1.49
N HIS A 67 6.01 -1.44 2.17
CA HIS A 67 6.61 -2.63 1.55
C HIS A 67 5.64 -3.81 1.33
N LEU A 68 4.40 -3.67 1.78
CA LEU A 68 3.40 -4.73 1.77
C LEU A 68 2.31 -4.49 0.71
N TYR A 69 1.82 -3.26 0.59
CA TYR A 69 0.56 -2.97 -0.11
C TYR A 69 0.55 -3.37 -1.61
N TYR A 70 1.71 -3.41 -2.28
CA TYR A 70 1.82 -3.74 -3.70
C TYR A 70 2.21 -5.19 -3.99
N LYS A 71 2.49 -6.01 -2.97
CA LYS A 71 2.97 -7.38 -3.16
C LYS A 71 1.82 -8.35 -3.28
N PHE A 72 1.80 -9.11 -4.36
CA PHE A 72 0.81 -10.19 -4.53
C PHE A 72 1.31 -11.46 -3.84
N ASN A 73 0.46 -12.10 -3.04
CA ASN A 73 0.82 -13.37 -2.43
C ASN A 73 0.70 -14.53 -3.42
N VAL A 74 1.75 -15.34 -3.52
CA VAL A 74 1.73 -16.58 -4.31
C VAL A 74 0.66 -17.56 -3.80
N PHE A 75 0.31 -17.50 -2.51
CA PHE A 75 -0.81 -18.27 -1.96
C PHE A 75 -2.15 -17.86 -2.59
N THR A 76 -2.41 -16.56 -2.78
CA THR A 76 -3.59 -16.07 -3.50
C THR A 76 -3.62 -16.58 -4.95
N LEU A 77 -2.47 -16.63 -5.63
CA LEU A 77 -2.38 -17.16 -7.00
C LEU A 77 -2.74 -18.65 -7.06
N ARG A 78 -2.34 -19.43 -6.07
CA ARG A 78 -2.67 -20.86 -5.99
C ARG A 78 -4.16 -21.04 -5.72
N THR A 79 -4.76 -20.25 -4.83
CA THR A 79 -6.20 -20.31 -4.55
C THR A 79 -7.04 -19.98 -5.79
N LEU A 80 -6.66 -18.94 -6.55
CA LEU A 80 -7.35 -18.51 -7.77
C LEU A 80 -7.18 -19.49 -8.96
N LYS A 81 -6.07 -20.25 -9.02
CA LYS A 81 -5.81 -21.20 -10.11
C LYS A 81 -6.46 -22.57 -9.93
N TYR A 82 -6.82 -22.94 -8.70
CA TYR A 82 -7.28 -24.30 -8.39
C TYR A 82 -8.75 -24.39 -7.96
N ASP A 83 -9.55 -23.31 -8.09
CA ASP A 83 -11.00 -23.30 -7.78
C ASP A 83 -11.35 -24.05 -6.48
N LEU A 84 -10.54 -23.86 -5.42
CA LEU A 84 -10.83 -24.41 -4.09
C LEU A 84 -11.89 -23.53 -3.41
N VAL A 85 -13.05 -23.40 -4.05
CA VAL A 85 -14.25 -22.75 -3.56
C VAL A 85 -14.93 -23.73 -2.61
N GLY A 86 -14.54 -23.74 -1.33
CA GLY A 86 -15.26 -24.59 -0.38
C GLY A 86 -14.65 -24.83 0.99
N SER A 87 -13.41 -24.38 1.25
CA SER A 87 -12.89 -24.43 2.62
C SER A 87 -12.69 -23.01 3.13
N SER A 88 -13.29 -22.73 4.28
CA SER A 88 -13.02 -21.54 5.10
C SER A 88 -11.54 -21.54 5.48
N PHE A 89 -10.68 -21.06 4.58
CA PHE A 89 -9.25 -20.97 4.80
C PHE A 89 -8.92 -19.66 5.52
N PRO A 90 -7.91 -19.67 6.40
CA PRO A 90 -7.56 -18.53 7.23
C PRO A 90 -7.27 -17.32 6.36
N CYS A 91 -7.86 -16.18 6.76
CA CYS A 91 -7.62 -14.86 6.20
C CYS A 91 -6.12 -14.70 5.91
N GLU A 92 -5.76 -14.24 4.70
CA GLU A 92 -4.35 -14.24 4.26
C GLU A 92 -3.46 -13.57 5.32
N PRO A 93 -2.30 -14.15 5.67
CA PRO A 93 -1.47 -13.64 6.76
C PRO A 93 -1.05 -12.17 6.53
N ASN A 94 -0.90 -11.78 5.26
CA ASN A 94 -0.58 -10.42 4.87
C ASN A 94 -1.78 -9.47 4.92
N LEU A 95 -3.00 -9.95 4.66
CA LEU A 95 -4.21 -9.15 4.86
C LEU A 95 -4.42 -8.86 6.35
N ILE A 96 -4.29 -9.88 7.21
CA ILE A 96 -4.37 -9.71 8.67
C ILE A 96 -3.30 -8.72 9.15
N LYS A 97 -2.05 -8.86 8.67
CA LYS A 97 -0.96 -7.93 9.01
C LYS A 97 -1.32 -6.50 8.57
N MET A 98 -1.77 -6.32 7.33
CA MET A 98 -2.15 -5.03 6.77
C MET A 98 -3.26 -4.36 7.59
N GLU A 99 -4.35 -5.08 7.87
CA GLU A 99 -5.49 -4.58 8.66
C GLU A 99 -5.08 -4.20 10.08
N LYS A 100 -4.27 -5.05 10.75
CA LYS A 100 -3.77 -4.77 12.10
C LYS A 100 -2.93 -3.49 12.14
N LEU A 101 -2.00 -3.33 11.20
CA LEU A 101 -1.13 -2.15 11.12
C LEU A 101 -1.94 -0.89 10.82
N CYS A 102 -2.87 -0.95 9.86
CA CYS A 102 -3.73 0.18 9.49
C CYS A 102 -4.63 0.60 10.67
N HIS A 103 -5.28 -0.36 11.33
CA HIS A 103 -6.15 -0.09 12.47
C HIS A 103 -5.40 0.62 13.61
N TYR A 104 -4.17 0.20 13.89
CA TYR A 104 -3.35 0.84 14.91
C TYR A 104 -3.03 2.30 14.54
N ILE A 105 -2.69 2.59 13.29
CA ILE A 105 -2.41 3.95 12.83
C ILE A 105 -3.68 4.82 12.94
N TYR A 106 -4.84 4.29 12.57
CA TYR A 106 -6.10 5.04 12.67
C TYR A 106 -6.43 5.44 14.11
N ALA A 107 -6.15 4.56 15.07
CA ALA A 107 -6.42 4.79 16.48
C ALA A 107 -5.38 5.69 17.18
N ASN A 108 -4.11 5.62 16.76
CA ASN A 108 -2.99 6.24 17.50
C ASN A 108 -2.32 7.42 16.80
N ASP A 109 -2.60 7.68 15.52
CA ASP A 109 -2.10 8.88 14.83
C ASP A 109 -2.94 10.12 15.19
N ASN A 110 -2.44 10.89 16.16
CA ASN A 110 -3.04 12.16 16.58
C ASN A 110 -2.81 13.30 15.57
N THR A 111 -1.78 13.21 14.73
CA THR A 111 -1.41 14.26 13.78
C THR A 111 -2.26 14.23 12.51
N ASN A 112 -2.94 13.12 12.25
CA ASN A 112 -3.69 12.83 11.01
C ASN A 112 -2.84 12.94 9.73
N CYS A 113 -1.53 13.06 9.82
CA CYS A 113 -0.63 13.15 8.68
C CYS A 113 -0.47 11.80 7.97
N LEU A 114 -0.49 10.69 8.72
CA LEU A 114 -0.26 9.35 8.15
C LEU A 114 -1.55 8.73 7.61
N LYS A 115 -2.71 9.10 8.18
CA LYS A 115 -4.00 8.49 7.84
C LYS A 115 -4.35 8.52 6.35
N PRO A 116 -4.21 9.63 5.60
CA PRO A 116 -4.52 9.63 4.17
C PRO A 116 -3.69 8.60 3.39
N ARG A 117 -2.38 8.52 3.68
CA ARG A 117 -1.49 7.54 3.05
C ARG A 117 -1.87 6.11 3.43
N THR A 118 -2.15 5.86 4.71
CA THR A 118 -2.59 4.54 5.20
C THR A 118 -3.89 4.08 4.52
N PHE A 119 -4.89 4.95 4.42
CA PHE A 119 -6.14 4.63 3.72
C PHE A 119 -5.92 4.29 2.24
N LEU A 120 -5.05 5.04 1.55
CA LEU A 120 -4.75 4.78 0.14
C LEU A 120 -3.98 3.47 -0.06
N CYS A 121 -3.01 3.16 0.80
CA CYS A 121 -2.30 1.87 0.77
C CYS A 121 -3.27 0.71 1.05
N GLN A 122 -4.18 0.86 2.03
CA GLN A 122 -5.17 -0.17 2.35
C GLN A 122 -6.14 -0.39 1.18
N ALA A 123 -6.67 0.69 0.59
CA ALA A 123 -7.54 0.62 -0.56
C ALA A 123 -6.83 0.00 -1.78
N TYR A 124 -5.56 0.35 -2.02
CA TYR A 124 -4.76 -0.26 -3.08
C TYR A 124 -4.66 -1.77 -2.88
N TYR A 125 -4.34 -2.23 -1.66
CA TYR A 125 -4.24 -3.66 -1.36
C TYR A 125 -5.55 -4.38 -1.68
N TYR A 126 -6.71 -3.90 -1.22
CA TYR A 126 -7.99 -4.53 -1.55
C TYR A 126 -8.31 -4.51 -3.05
N ALA A 127 -8.06 -3.40 -3.74
CA ALA A 127 -8.28 -3.29 -5.18
C ALA A 127 -7.41 -4.29 -5.95
N PHE A 128 -6.15 -4.44 -5.53
CA PHE A 128 -5.20 -5.36 -6.12
C PHE A 128 -5.58 -6.84 -5.91
N HIS A 129 -6.24 -7.16 -4.79
CA HIS A 129 -6.84 -8.46 -4.50
C HIS A 129 -8.28 -8.60 -5.04
N HIS A 130 -8.64 -7.87 -6.10
CA HIS A 130 -9.94 -7.91 -6.78
C HIS A 130 -11.17 -7.54 -5.92
N SER A 131 -10.98 -6.91 -4.77
CA SER A 131 -12.05 -6.50 -3.85
C SER A 131 -12.29 -4.99 -3.92
N PHE A 132 -12.70 -4.49 -5.09
CA PHE A 132 -12.81 -3.05 -5.32
C PHE A 132 -13.92 -2.37 -4.50
N PHE A 133 -15.01 -3.08 -4.17
CA PHE A 133 -16.06 -2.54 -3.30
C PHE A 133 -15.54 -2.23 -1.90
N ASN A 134 -14.67 -3.08 -1.34
CA ASN A 134 -14.03 -2.83 -0.05
C ASN A 134 -13.09 -1.62 -0.12
N ALA A 135 -12.33 -1.51 -1.21
CA ALA A 135 -11.48 -0.34 -1.46
C ALA A 135 -12.30 0.96 -1.53
N GLU A 136 -13.43 0.97 -2.25
CA GLU A 136 -14.33 2.13 -2.36
C GLU A 136 -14.92 2.51 -0.99
N GLN A 137 -15.39 1.54 -0.20
CA GLN A 137 -15.91 1.81 1.13
C GLN A 137 -14.85 2.46 2.03
N ILE A 138 -13.60 2.02 1.96
CA ILE A 138 -12.51 2.58 2.76
C ILE A 138 -12.21 4.03 2.35
N LEU A 139 -12.08 4.30 1.05
CA LEU A 139 -11.81 5.66 0.57
C LEU A 139 -13.00 6.61 0.80
N SER A 140 -14.22 6.10 0.73
CA SER A 140 -15.44 6.83 1.04
C SER A 140 -15.50 7.21 2.52
N ARG A 141 -15.23 6.25 3.44
CA ARG A 141 -15.14 6.51 4.88
C ARG A 141 -14.04 7.51 5.24
N ALA A 142 -12.92 7.49 4.52
CA ALA A 142 -11.83 8.46 4.70
C ALA A 142 -12.17 9.86 4.14
N GLY A 143 -13.25 10.00 3.38
CA GLY A 143 -13.63 11.23 2.68
C GLY A 143 -12.68 11.64 1.56
N LEU A 144 -11.79 10.73 1.12
CA LEU A 144 -10.76 11.02 0.12
C LEU A 144 -11.31 11.06 -1.31
N LEU A 145 -12.46 10.44 -1.57
CA LEU A 145 -13.14 10.51 -2.88
C LEU A 145 -13.76 11.89 -3.16
N ASN A 146 -14.05 12.67 -2.12
CA ASN A 146 -14.78 13.93 -2.24
C ASN A 146 -13.89 15.17 -2.00
N LYS A 147 -12.62 14.97 -1.61
CA LYS A 147 -11.69 16.07 -1.32
C LYS A 147 -10.90 16.45 -2.57
N PRO A 148 -10.58 17.75 -2.75
CA PRO A 148 -9.67 18.16 -3.81
C PRO A 148 -8.30 17.53 -3.58
N ILE A 149 -7.84 16.73 -4.56
CA ILE A 149 -6.57 16.02 -4.49
C ILE A 149 -5.39 17.00 -4.53
N GLN A 150 -5.60 18.19 -5.10
CA GLN A 150 -4.57 19.23 -5.29
C GLN A 150 -3.99 19.77 -3.99
N ASP A 151 -4.74 19.71 -2.88
CA ASP A 151 -4.31 20.20 -1.57
C ASP A 151 -3.45 19.17 -0.80
N LEU A 152 -3.32 17.95 -1.32
CA LEU A 152 -2.54 16.88 -0.70
C LEU A 152 -1.07 16.93 -1.14
N ASP A 153 -0.18 16.36 -0.32
CA ASP A 153 1.22 16.21 -0.67
C ASP A 153 1.41 15.45 -2.00
N PRO A 154 2.40 15.81 -2.84
CA PRO A 154 2.58 15.23 -4.17
C PRO A 154 2.76 13.70 -4.14
N GLU A 155 3.38 13.14 -3.09
CA GLU A 155 3.48 11.69 -2.93
C GLU A 155 2.11 11.02 -2.72
N ILE A 156 1.22 11.67 -1.97
CA ILE A 156 -0.14 11.18 -1.70
C ILE A 156 -0.99 11.30 -2.97
N GLN A 157 -0.83 12.37 -3.75
CA GLN A 157 -1.48 12.52 -5.05
C GLN A 157 -1.10 11.39 -6.02
N ILE A 158 0.20 11.05 -6.09
CA ILE A 158 0.69 9.93 -6.92
C ILE A 158 0.06 8.61 -6.46
N LEU A 159 0.03 8.37 -5.15
CA LEU A 159 -0.56 7.15 -4.60
C LEU A 159 -2.07 7.10 -4.87
N TYR A 160 -2.79 8.22 -4.75
CA TYR A 160 -4.20 8.32 -5.08
C TYR A 160 -4.47 7.95 -6.53
N ASN A 161 -3.74 8.55 -7.48
CA ASN A 161 -3.90 8.25 -8.90
C ASN A 161 -3.64 6.77 -9.21
N ARG A 162 -2.62 6.18 -8.56
CA ARG A 162 -2.31 4.74 -8.67
C ARG A 162 -3.44 3.86 -8.12
N THR A 163 -4.00 4.22 -6.96
CA THR A 163 -5.11 3.49 -6.36
C THR A 163 -6.36 3.56 -7.24
N MET A 164 -6.68 4.73 -7.80
CA MET A 164 -7.81 4.90 -8.72
C MET A 164 -7.64 4.07 -10.00
N ALA A 165 -6.44 4.04 -10.58
CA ALA A 165 -6.14 3.20 -11.72
C ALA A 165 -6.29 1.69 -11.39
N CYS A 166 -5.82 1.28 -10.21
CA CYS A 166 -5.95 -0.11 -9.74
C CYS A 166 -7.42 -0.49 -9.49
N MET A 167 -8.20 0.40 -8.87
CA MET A 167 -9.64 0.21 -8.69
C MET A 167 -10.38 0.13 -10.03
N GLY A 168 -10.04 0.99 -10.98
CA GLY A 168 -10.57 0.92 -12.34
C GLY A 168 -10.28 -0.41 -13.03
N LEU A 169 -9.04 -0.91 -12.94
CA LEU A 169 -8.65 -2.20 -13.50
C LEU A 169 -9.40 -3.36 -12.83
N SER A 170 -9.48 -3.37 -11.50
CA SER A 170 -10.20 -4.42 -10.76
C SER A 170 -11.71 -4.43 -11.05
N ALA A 171 -12.34 -3.25 -11.16
CA ALA A 171 -13.74 -3.12 -11.59
C ALA A 171 -13.96 -3.61 -13.02
N PHE A 172 -13.03 -3.31 -13.93
CA PHE A 172 -13.06 -3.80 -15.31
C PHE A 172 -12.92 -5.32 -15.39
N GLN A 173 -12.00 -5.91 -14.63
CA GLN A 173 -11.82 -7.36 -14.54
C GLN A 173 -13.06 -8.08 -13.98
N ALA A 174 -13.81 -7.43 -13.09
CA ALA A 174 -15.07 -7.93 -12.57
C ALA A 174 -16.27 -7.73 -13.54
N GLY A 175 -16.04 -7.18 -14.74
CA GLY A 175 -17.08 -6.90 -15.73
C GLY A 175 -17.93 -5.66 -15.43
N ASN A 176 -17.60 -4.87 -14.40
CA ASN A 176 -18.36 -3.69 -14.01
C ASN A 176 -17.84 -2.42 -14.73
N ILE A 177 -18.27 -2.25 -15.98
CA ILE A 177 -17.79 -1.19 -16.86
C ILE A 177 -18.13 0.21 -16.30
N GLN A 178 -19.29 0.37 -15.66
CA GLN A 178 -19.72 1.66 -15.11
C GLN A 178 -18.76 2.15 -14.01
N HIS A 179 -18.37 1.25 -13.09
CA HIS A 179 -17.43 1.60 -12.02
C HIS A 179 -16.01 1.80 -12.58
N ALA A 180 -15.59 0.98 -13.55
CA ALA A 180 -14.31 1.18 -14.22
C ALA A 180 -14.23 2.57 -14.87
N HIS A 181 -15.29 2.99 -15.57
CA HIS A 181 -15.38 4.30 -16.19
C HIS A 181 -15.30 5.43 -15.14
N LYS A 182 -16.06 5.32 -14.04
CA LYS A 182 -16.05 6.28 -12.93
C LYS A 182 -14.64 6.56 -12.40
N TYR A 183 -13.80 5.54 -12.27
CA TYR A 183 -12.45 5.69 -11.70
C TYR A 183 -11.40 6.16 -12.71
N LEU A 184 -11.58 5.85 -14.00
CA LEU A 184 -10.56 6.07 -15.03
C LEU A 184 -10.77 7.36 -15.84
N VAL A 185 -11.98 7.91 -15.92
CA VAL A 185 -12.27 9.11 -16.71
C VAL A 185 -11.39 10.27 -16.29
N ASP A 186 -11.40 10.61 -15.00
CA ASP A 186 -10.67 11.79 -14.52
C ASP A 186 -9.16 11.66 -14.73
N LEU A 187 -8.63 10.44 -14.62
CA LEU A 187 -7.22 10.15 -14.89
C LEU A 187 -6.86 10.36 -16.36
N MET A 188 -7.68 9.85 -17.27
CA MET A 188 -7.42 9.87 -18.71
C MET A 188 -7.65 11.25 -19.33
N MET A 189 -8.56 12.04 -18.78
CA MET A 189 -8.88 13.40 -19.27
C MET A 189 -7.78 14.42 -18.97
N THR A 190 -6.83 14.12 -18.08
CA THR A 190 -5.74 15.06 -17.71
C THR A 190 -4.72 15.33 -18.81
N GLY A 191 -4.68 14.52 -19.89
CA GLY A 191 -3.74 14.67 -21.01
C GLY A 191 -2.26 14.43 -20.67
N LYS A 192 -1.90 14.29 -19.38
CA LYS A 192 -0.56 14.02 -18.86
C LYS A 192 -0.58 12.76 -18.00
N VAL A 193 -0.81 11.62 -18.66
CA VAL A 193 -0.97 10.31 -18.00
C VAL A 193 0.39 9.66 -17.66
N LYS A 194 1.50 10.20 -18.17
CA LYS A 194 2.86 9.68 -17.99
C LYS A 194 3.63 10.43 -16.91
#